data_AF-A0A2N7K1I9-F1
#
_entry.id   AF-A0A2N7K1I9-F1
#
_cell.length_a   1.000
_cell.length_b   1.000
_cell.length_c   1.000
_cell.angle_alpha   90.00
_cell.angle_beta   90.00
_cell.angle_gamma   90.00
#
_symmetry.space_group_name_H-M   'P 1'
#
loop_
_entity.id
_entity.type
_entity.pdbx_description
1 polymer ?
#
loop_
_entity_poly.entity_id
_entity_poly.type
_entity_poly.pdbx_seq_one_letter_code
_entity_poly.pdbx_strand_id
1 'polypeptide(L)' 'QGEQRGRQEGRQEALKEMAIKMMLNGIEPQSIVDVTGLTKDEIAQLSH' A
#
# COMPACT_ATOMS: atom_id res chain seq x y z
N GLN A 1 1.35 -10.02 23.87
CA GLN A 1 1.83 -8.85 23.08
C GLN A 1 2.00 -9.13 21.57
N GLY A 2 1.68 -10.33 21.05
CA GLY A 2 1.81 -10.62 19.60
C GLY A 2 0.68 -10.06 18.71
N GLU A 3 -0.56 -10.01 19.22
CA GLU A 3 -1.74 -9.70 18.39
C GLU A 3 -1.81 -8.25 17.88
N GLN A 4 -1.16 -7.31 18.57
CA GLN A 4 -1.10 -5.91 18.15
C GLN A 4 -0.09 -5.70 17.03
N ARG A 5 1.00 -6.48 17.01
CA ARG A 5 2.00 -6.46 15.94
C ARG A 5 1.45 -7.09 14.67
N GLY A 6 0.88 -8.30 14.79
CA GLY A 6 0.27 -8.98 13.65
C GLY A 6 -0.86 -8.18 12.98
N ARG A 7 -1.68 -7.43 13.76
CA ARG A 7 -2.69 -6.53 13.17
C ARG A 7 -2.11 -5.31 12.46
N GLN A 8 -0.95 -4.79 12.88
CA GLN A 8 -0.30 -3.69 12.18
C GLN A 8 0.40 -4.18 10.92
N GLU A 9 1.09 -5.32 11.01
CA GLU A 9 1.75 -5.97 9.87
C GLU A 9 0.73 -6.36 8.80
N GLY A 10 -0.36 -7.04 9.16
CA GLY A 10 -1.40 -7.40 8.20
C GLY A 10 -2.11 -6.20 7.57
N ARG A 11 -2.24 -5.08 8.30
CA ARG A 11 -2.77 -3.84 7.71
C ARG A 11 -1.81 -3.23 6.70
N GLN A 12 -0.51 -3.22 7.00
CA GLN A 12 0.52 -2.72 6.09
C GLN A 12 0.61 -3.57 4.81
N GLU A 13 0.55 -4.89 4.94
CA GLU A 13 0.54 -5.80 3.79
C GLU A 13 -0.72 -5.61 2.93
N ALA A 14 -1.89 -5.48 3.54
CA ALA A 14 -3.15 -5.26 2.81
C ALA A 14 -3.14 -3.94 2.00
N LEU A 15 -2.58 -2.85 2.57
CA LEU A 15 -2.46 -1.58 1.88
C LEU A 15 -1.51 -1.67 0.68
N LYS A 16 -0.38 -2.39 0.82
CA LYS A 16 0.56 -2.63 -0.28
C LYS A 16 -0.07 -3.46 -1.39
N GLU A 17 -0.76 -4.54 -1.06
CA GLU A 17 -1.44 -5.39 -2.05
C GLU A 17 -2.53 -4.61 -2.80
N MET A 18 -3.27 -3.76 -2.09
CA MET A 18 -4.27 -2.87 -2.69
C MET A 18 -3.60 -1.85 -3.63
N ALA A 19 -2.52 -1.19 -3.21
CA ALA A 19 -1.77 -0.25 -4.03
C ALA A 19 -1.23 -0.88 -5.32
N ILE A 20 -0.70 -2.11 -5.24
CA ILE A 20 -0.25 -2.88 -6.42
C ILE A 20 -1.42 -3.10 -7.39
N LYS A 21 -2.56 -3.59 -6.90
CA LYS A 21 -3.75 -3.81 -7.73
C LYS A 21 -4.23 -2.50 -8.37
N MET A 22 -4.20 -1.38 -7.65
CA MET A 22 -4.58 -0.07 -8.19
C MET A 22 -3.63 0.37 -9.32
N MET A 23 -2.31 0.21 -9.14
CA MET A 23 -1.32 0.48 -10.20
C MET A 23 -1.54 -0.39 -11.44
N LEU A 24 -1.79 -1.69 -11.26
CA LEU A 24 -2.05 -2.62 -12.36
C LEU A 24 -3.33 -2.27 -13.14
N ASN A 25 -4.30 -1.61 -12.48
CA ASN A 25 -5.51 -1.08 -13.11
C ASN A 25 -5.31 0.31 -13.73
N GLY A 26 -4.08 0.84 -13.78
CA GLY A 26 -3.77 2.12 -14.38
C GLY A 26 -4.17 3.34 -13.53
N ILE A 27 -4.39 3.15 -12.23
CA ILE A 27 -4.67 4.27 -11.33
C ILE A 27 -3.38 5.08 -11.12
N GLU A 28 -3.49 6.39 -11.22
CA GLU A 28 -2.35 7.28 -11.05
C GLU A 28 -1.75 7.20 -9.64
N PRO A 29 -0.41 7.24 -9.50
CA PRO A 29 0.27 7.12 -8.21
C PRO A 29 -0.24 8.10 -7.14
N GLN A 30 -0.59 9.33 -7.54
CA GLN A 30 -1.13 10.34 -6.62
C GLN A 30 -2.46 9.89 -5.99
N SER A 31 -3.39 9.37 -6.80
CA SER A 31 -4.66 8.84 -6.32
C SER A 31 -4.47 7.61 -5.42
N ILE A 32 -3.43 6.81 -5.66
CA ILE A 32 -3.12 5.67 -4.79
C ILE A 32 -2.59 6.15 -3.44
N VAL A 33 -1.74 7.18 -3.40
CA VAL A 33 -1.30 7.83 -2.16
C VAL A 33 -2.51 8.34 -1.36
N ASP A 34 -3.45 9.02 -2.02
CA ASP A 34 -4.62 9.59 -1.35
C ASP A 34 -5.58 8.53 -0.78
N VAL A 35 -5.68 7.36 -1.41
CA VAL A 35 -6.56 6.26 -0.95
C VAL A 35 -5.91 5.37 0.10
N THR A 36 -4.63 5.04 -0.08
CA THR A 36 -3.92 4.06 0.77
C THR A 36 -3.17 4.70 1.92
N GLY A 37 -2.90 6.01 1.83
CA GLY A 37 -2.03 6.74 2.76
C GLY A 37 -0.54 6.38 2.62
N LEU A 38 -0.17 5.54 1.65
CA LEU A 38 1.22 5.25 1.33
C LEU A 38 1.87 6.46 0.67
N THR A 39 3.16 6.63 0.89
CA THR A 39 3.94 7.70 0.27
C THR A 39 4.28 7.36 -1.19
N LYS A 40 4.59 8.38 -2.00
CA LYS A 40 5.03 8.18 -3.39
C LYS A 40 6.27 7.28 -3.49
N ASP A 41 7.15 7.35 -2.49
CA ASP A 41 8.35 6.51 -2.42
C ASP A 41 7.98 5.04 -2.19
N GLU A 42 7.07 4.75 -1.27
CA GLU A 42 6.54 3.40 -1.05
C GLU A 42 5.84 2.86 -2.30
N ILE A 43 5.05 3.69 -3.00
CA ILE A 43 4.43 3.31 -4.28
C ILE A 43 5.49 3.02 -5.35
N ALA A 44 6.55 3.83 -5.44
CA ALA A 44 7.64 3.62 -6.39
C ALA A 44 8.40 2.32 -6.11
N GLN A 45 8.59 1.95 -4.84
CA GLN A 45 9.19 0.68 -4.44
C GLN A 45 8.32 -0.54 -4.79
N LEU A 46 7.00 -0.38 -4.88
CA LEU A 46 6.08 -1.45 -5.28
C LEU A 46 6.02 -1.68 -6.80
N SER A 47 6.51 -0.71 -7.59
CA SER A 47 6.54 -0.78 -9.06
C SER A 47 7.88 -1.29 -9.62
N HIS A 48 8.85 -1.60 -8.76
CA HIS A 48 10.18 -2.13 -9.11
C HIS A 48 10.20 -3.66 -9.01
#